data_AF-A0A2J8W1Q8-F1
#
_entry.id   AF-A0A2J8W1Q8-F1
#
_cell.length_a   1.000
_cell.length_b   1.000
_cell.length_c   1.000
_cell.angle_alpha   90.00
_cell.angle_beta   90.00
_cell.angle_gamma   90.00
#
_symmetry.space_group_name_H-M   'P 1'
#
loop_
_entity.id
_entity.type
_entity.pdbx_description
1 polymer ?
#
loop_
_entity_poly.entity_id
_entity_poly.type
_entity_poly.pdbx_seq_one_letter_code
_entity_poly.pdbx_strand_id
1 'polypeptide(L)'
;MADIDNKEQSELDQDLDDVEEVEEEETGEETKIKARQLTVQMMQNPQILAALQERLDGLVETPTGYIESLPRVVKRRVNALKNLQVKCAQIEAKFYEEVHDLERKYAVLYQPLFDKRFEIINAIYEPTEEECEWKPDEEDEISEELKEKAKIEDEKKDEEKEDPKGIPEFWLTVFKNVDLLSDMVQEHDEPILKHLKDIKVKFSDAGQPMSFVLEFHFEPNEYFTNEVLTKTYRMRSEPDDSDPFSFDGPEIMGCTGCQIDWKK
;
A
#
# COMPACT_ATOMS: atom_id res chain seq x y z
N MET A 1 49.87 41.60 -26.70
CA MET A 1 51.28 42.01 -26.55
C MET A 1 51.88 41.05 -25.56
N ALA A 2 52.69 40.11 -26.05
CA ALA A 2 53.46 39.19 -25.23
C ALA A 2 54.70 39.91 -24.68
N ASP A 3 55.40 39.20 -23.78
CA ASP A 3 56.80 39.36 -23.40
C ASP A 3 57.12 40.34 -22.25
N ILE A 4 58.03 40.11 -21.29
CA ILE A 4 58.99 39.02 -21.00
C ILE A 4 59.59 39.29 -19.59
N ASP A 5 59.99 38.20 -18.91
CA ASP A 5 61.03 37.95 -17.88
C ASP A 5 61.68 39.05 -17.00
N ASN A 6 62.02 38.67 -15.76
CA ASN A 6 63.40 38.36 -15.26
C ASN A 6 63.40 38.46 -13.70
N LYS A 7 63.54 37.40 -12.89
CA LYS A 7 64.69 36.55 -12.53
C LYS A 7 65.82 37.24 -11.71
N GLU A 8 66.29 36.49 -10.71
CA GLU A 8 67.53 36.57 -9.91
C GLU A 8 67.42 37.36 -8.58
N GLN A 9 67.56 36.82 -7.35
CA GLN A 9 68.36 35.75 -6.70
C GLN A 9 69.61 36.28 -5.97
N SER A 10 69.87 35.71 -4.78
CA SER A 10 71.09 35.74 -3.94
C SER A 10 71.23 36.97 -2.99
N GLU A 11 71.62 36.89 -1.72
CA GLU A 11 72.20 35.80 -0.90
C GLU A 11 72.42 36.23 0.59
N LEU A 12 72.54 35.23 1.47
CA LEU A 12 73.42 35.10 2.68
C LEU A 12 73.09 35.94 3.94
N ASP A 13 72.55 35.31 5.01
CA ASP A 13 73.24 34.61 6.15
C ASP A 13 73.68 35.62 7.24
N GLN A 14 73.55 35.43 8.57
CA GLN A 14 73.42 34.24 9.42
C GLN A 14 73.06 34.67 10.87
N ASP A 15 72.60 33.68 11.67
CA ASP A 15 72.66 33.55 13.14
C ASP A 15 71.62 34.26 14.04
N LEU A 16 71.08 33.69 15.14
CA LEU A 16 71.06 32.37 15.81
C LEU A 16 70.06 32.50 16.99
N ASP A 17 69.46 31.37 17.39
CA ASP A 17 68.86 31.05 18.71
C ASP A 17 67.57 31.76 19.19
N ASP A 18 66.42 31.08 19.08
CA ASP A 18 65.84 30.43 20.27
C ASP A 18 64.78 29.37 19.87
N VAL A 19 64.97 28.18 20.44
CA VAL A 19 64.23 26.94 20.20
C VAL A 19 63.12 26.83 21.25
N GLU A 20 61.86 26.72 20.84
CA GLU A 20 60.85 25.99 21.61
C GLU A 20 60.46 24.74 20.81
N GLU A 21 61.03 23.60 21.23
CA GLU A 21 60.55 22.27 20.90
C GLU A 21 59.10 22.14 21.37
N VAL A 22 58.19 21.88 20.42
CA VAL A 22 56.91 21.24 20.74
C VAL A 22 56.96 19.86 20.12
N GLU A 23 57.17 18.86 20.97
CA GLU A 23 57.06 17.45 20.62
C GLU A 23 55.64 17.18 20.08
N GLU A 24 55.50 16.87 18.79
CA GLU A 24 54.27 16.29 18.24
C GLU A 24 54.20 14.82 18.68
N GLU A 25 53.25 14.51 19.58
CA GLU A 25 53.00 13.16 20.07
C GLU A 25 52.62 12.18 18.93
N GLU A 26 53.48 11.19 18.65
CA GLU A 26 53.25 10.03 17.77
C GLU A 26 52.15 9.05 18.27
N THR A 27 51.26 9.45 19.19
CA THR A 27 50.38 8.52 19.92
C THR A 27 49.01 8.31 19.27
N GLY A 28 48.55 9.23 18.42
CA GLY A 28 47.17 9.27 17.91
C GLY A 28 46.88 8.44 16.64
N GLU A 29 47.87 8.20 15.78
CA GLU A 29 47.69 7.41 14.56
C GLU A 29 47.77 5.90 14.83
N GLU A 30 48.69 5.45 15.67
CA GLU A 30 48.80 4.04 16.05
C GLU A 30 47.55 3.54 16.79
N THR A 31 46.96 4.35 17.66
CA THR A 31 45.73 4.00 18.39
C THR A 31 44.53 3.87 17.45
N LYS A 32 44.42 4.73 16.42
CA LYS A 32 43.40 4.60 15.37
C LYS A 32 43.61 3.37 14.49
N ILE A 33 44.84 3.02 14.17
CA ILE A 33 45.17 1.83 13.39
C ILE A 33 44.84 0.57 14.20
N LYS A 34 45.26 0.50 15.47
CA LYS A 34 44.95 -0.61 16.39
C LYS A 34 43.45 -0.77 16.64
N ALA A 35 42.70 0.33 16.80
CA ALA A 35 41.25 0.30 16.95
C ALA A 35 40.54 -0.23 15.68
N ARG A 36 41.01 0.17 14.49
CA ARG A 36 40.50 -0.37 13.21
C ARG A 36 40.81 -1.86 13.05
N GLN A 37 42.02 -2.28 13.42
CA GLN A 37 42.45 -3.67 13.33
C GLN A 37 41.64 -4.56 14.29
N LEU A 38 41.39 -4.08 15.51
CA LEU A 38 40.55 -4.73 16.49
C LEU A 38 39.08 -4.83 16.01
N THR A 39 38.55 -3.77 15.38
CA THR A 39 37.20 -3.76 14.82
C THR A 39 37.04 -4.78 13.68
N VAL A 40 38.05 -4.88 12.79
CA VAL A 40 38.07 -5.89 11.70
C VAL A 40 38.15 -7.30 12.28
N GLN A 41 38.95 -7.51 13.32
CA GLN A 41 39.11 -8.82 13.97
C GLN A 41 37.84 -9.24 14.73
N MET A 42 37.10 -8.30 15.31
CA MET A 42 35.80 -8.53 15.91
C MET A 42 34.72 -8.88 14.88
N MET A 43 34.75 -8.25 13.70
CA MET A 43 33.83 -8.56 12.58
C MET A 43 34.11 -9.90 11.90
N GLN A 44 35.26 -10.54 12.15
CA GLN A 44 35.60 -11.88 11.67
C GLN A 44 35.22 -13.00 12.65
N ASN A 45 34.77 -12.66 13.86
CA ASN A 45 34.36 -13.64 14.85
C ASN A 45 32.87 -14.01 14.65
N PRO A 46 32.55 -15.28 14.31
CA PRO A 46 31.18 -15.72 14.03
C PRO A 46 30.21 -15.52 15.20
N GLN A 47 30.70 -15.57 16.44
CA GLN A 47 29.87 -15.35 17.62
C GLN A 47 29.52 -13.86 17.82
N ILE A 48 30.42 -12.96 17.43
CA ILE A 48 30.18 -11.51 17.47
C ILE A 48 29.23 -11.11 16.34
N LEU A 49 29.37 -11.71 15.16
CA LEU A 49 28.40 -11.53 14.06
C LEU A 49 27.03 -12.06 14.45
N ALA A 50 26.93 -13.23 15.07
CA ALA A 50 25.68 -13.79 15.57
C ALA A 50 25.04 -12.90 16.66
N ALA A 51 25.83 -12.38 17.60
CA ALA A 51 25.33 -11.44 18.62
C ALA A 51 24.95 -10.06 18.05
N LEU A 52 25.63 -9.60 16.99
CA LEU A 52 25.24 -8.41 16.23
C LEU A 52 23.93 -8.66 15.46
N GLN A 53 23.77 -9.84 14.88
CA GLN A 53 22.55 -10.28 14.19
C GLN A 53 21.36 -10.35 15.16
N GLU A 54 21.56 -10.94 16.35
CA GLU A 54 20.55 -11.01 17.42
C GLU A 54 20.16 -9.62 17.95
N ARG A 55 21.09 -8.66 18.00
CA ARG A 55 20.76 -7.26 18.33
C ARG A 55 20.08 -6.54 17.16
N LEU A 56 20.46 -6.82 15.92
CA LEU A 56 19.84 -6.28 14.70
C LEU A 56 18.38 -6.72 14.58
N ASP A 57 18.04 -7.96 14.97
CA ASP A 57 16.67 -8.47 15.03
C ASP A 57 15.79 -7.73 16.06
N GLY A 58 16.38 -7.10 17.08
CA GLY A 58 15.68 -6.27 18.08
C GLY A 58 15.60 -4.78 17.74
N LEU A 59 16.06 -4.35 16.57
CA LEU A 59 16.42 -2.97 16.24
C LEU A 59 15.56 -2.34 15.13
N VAL A 60 14.32 -2.80 14.98
CA VAL A 60 13.41 -2.34 13.91
C VAL A 60 13.04 -0.85 14.04
N GLU A 61 13.21 -0.20 15.22
CA GLU A 61 12.69 1.17 15.43
C GLU A 61 13.61 2.17 16.16
N THR A 62 14.86 1.82 16.50
CA THR A 62 15.80 2.77 17.14
C THR A 62 16.94 3.16 16.21
N PRO A 63 17.32 4.46 16.09
CA PRO A 63 18.46 4.87 15.29
C PRO A 63 19.70 4.12 15.78
N THR A 64 20.14 3.16 14.99
CA THR A 64 21.24 2.29 15.37
C THR A 64 22.50 3.14 15.51
N GLY A 65 22.98 3.34 16.75
CA GLY A 65 24.31 3.89 17.00
C GLY A 65 25.42 3.10 16.26
N TYR A 66 25.11 1.88 15.81
CA TYR A 66 25.91 1.12 14.86
C TYR A 66 26.16 1.87 13.55
N ILE A 67 25.13 2.36 12.84
CA ILE A 67 25.32 3.09 11.58
C ILE A 67 26.14 4.35 11.82
N GLU A 68 25.92 5.02 12.95
CA GLU A 68 26.70 6.20 13.36
C GLU A 68 28.16 5.86 13.66
N SER A 69 28.45 4.69 14.19
CA SER A 69 29.81 4.20 14.48
C SER A 69 30.60 3.77 13.23
N LEU A 70 29.93 3.57 12.08
CA LEU A 70 30.59 3.09 10.86
C LEU A 70 31.62 4.09 10.29
N PRO A 71 32.74 3.60 9.73
CA PRO A 71 33.71 4.46 9.05
C PRO A 71 33.07 5.26 7.90
N ARG A 72 33.56 6.48 7.66
CA ARG A 72 33.05 7.38 6.59
C ARG A 72 32.96 6.69 5.22
N VAL A 73 33.94 5.83 4.88
CA VAL A 73 33.95 5.08 3.61
C VAL A 73 32.77 4.12 3.53
N VAL A 74 32.41 3.46 4.63
CA VAL A 74 31.26 2.54 4.70
C VAL A 74 29.95 3.34 4.64
N LYS A 75 29.82 4.44 5.40
CA LYS A 75 28.65 5.34 5.33
C LYS A 75 28.38 5.84 3.90
N ARG A 76 29.43 6.19 3.15
CA ARG A 76 29.30 6.58 1.72
C ARG A 76 28.73 5.46 0.86
N ARG A 77 29.15 4.20 1.09
CA ARG A 77 28.59 3.03 0.38
C ARG A 77 27.14 2.80 0.76
N VAL A 78 26.80 2.89 2.05
CA VAL A 78 25.41 2.79 2.53
C VAL A 78 24.53 3.86 1.87
N ASN A 79 24.99 5.11 1.80
CA ASN A 79 24.25 6.18 1.12
C ASN A 79 24.08 5.91 -0.39
N ALA A 80 25.11 5.34 -1.05
CA ALA A 80 24.98 4.93 -2.45
C ALA A 80 23.93 3.82 -2.63
N LEU A 81 23.86 2.85 -1.71
CA LEU A 81 22.84 1.80 -1.70
C LEU A 81 21.43 2.37 -1.44
N LYS A 82 21.30 3.32 -0.50
CA LYS A 82 20.04 4.06 -0.26
C LYS A 82 19.53 4.74 -1.54
N ASN A 83 20.40 5.40 -2.29
CA ASN A 83 20.04 6.00 -3.56
C ASN A 83 19.59 4.98 -4.62
N LEU A 84 20.17 3.77 -4.61
CA LEU A 84 19.70 2.68 -5.48
C LEU A 84 18.33 2.18 -5.04
N GLN A 85 18.09 2.05 -3.74
CA GLN A 85 16.80 1.62 -3.19
C GLN A 85 15.68 2.60 -3.56
N VAL A 86 15.92 3.92 -3.54
CA VAL A 86 14.94 4.92 -4.01
C VAL A 86 14.61 4.71 -5.49
N LYS A 87 15.59 4.36 -6.32
CA LYS A 87 15.33 4.03 -7.73
C LYS A 87 14.51 2.75 -7.89
N CYS A 88 14.72 1.75 -7.03
CA CYS A 88 13.87 0.56 -6.99
C CYS A 88 12.43 0.93 -6.68
N ALA A 89 12.19 1.75 -5.64
CA ALA A 89 10.86 2.23 -5.28
C ALA A 89 10.19 3.02 -6.43
N GLN A 90 10.96 3.82 -7.18
CA GLN A 90 10.44 4.54 -8.36
C GLN A 90 10.05 3.60 -9.52
N ILE A 91 10.71 2.46 -9.67
CA ILE A 91 10.34 1.45 -10.67
C ILE A 91 9.08 0.70 -10.21
N GLU A 92 9.02 0.37 -8.92
CA GLU A 92 7.88 -0.29 -8.31
C GLU A 92 6.61 0.57 -8.35
N ALA A 93 6.73 1.89 -8.14
CA ALA A 93 5.65 2.85 -8.35
C ALA A 93 5.03 2.75 -9.76
N LYS A 94 5.86 2.64 -10.80
CA LYS A 94 5.39 2.46 -12.18
C LYS A 94 4.71 1.11 -12.39
N PHE A 95 5.21 0.06 -11.76
CA PHE A 95 4.56 -1.24 -11.78
C PHE A 95 3.13 -1.14 -11.22
N TYR A 96 2.95 -0.44 -10.08
CA TYR A 96 1.63 -0.26 -9.50
C TYR A 96 0.71 0.65 -10.33
N GLU A 97 1.25 1.66 -11.03
CA GLU A 97 0.48 2.42 -12.03
C GLU A 97 -0.05 1.50 -13.14
N GLU A 98 0.80 0.62 -13.69
CA GLU A 98 0.38 -0.36 -14.70
C GLU A 98 -0.63 -1.38 -14.17
N VAL A 99 -0.49 -1.82 -12.91
CA VAL A 99 -1.50 -2.67 -12.24
C VAL A 99 -2.82 -1.93 -12.13
N HIS A 100 -2.83 -0.66 -11.75
CA HIS A 100 -4.05 0.12 -11.66
C HIS A 100 -4.72 0.29 -13.04
N ASP A 101 -3.94 0.51 -14.10
CA ASP A 101 -4.45 0.54 -15.48
C ASP A 101 -5.07 -0.81 -15.90
N LEU A 102 -4.47 -1.91 -15.45
CA LEU A 102 -5.00 -3.25 -15.64
C LEU A 102 -6.33 -3.45 -14.89
N GLU A 103 -6.42 -3.02 -13.63
CA GLU A 103 -7.66 -3.06 -12.85
C GLU A 103 -8.79 -2.32 -13.57
N ARG A 104 -8.52 -1.11 -14.10
CA ARG A 104 -9.51 -0.35 -14.88
C ARG A 104 -9.96 -1.11 -16.12
N LYS A 105 -9.04 -1.73 -16.85
CA LYS A 105 -9.37 -2.53 -18.03
C LYS A 105 -10.30 -3.70 -17.67
N TYR A 106 -10.02 -4.43 -16.59
CA TYR A 106 -10.85 -5.56 -16.18
C TYR A 106 -12.15 -5.14 -15.53
N ALA A 107 -12.20 -3.99 -14.86
CA ALA A 107 -13.45 -3.42 -14.34
C ALA A 107 -14.50 -3.23 -15.45
N VAL A 108 -14.08 -2.78 -16.64
CA VAL A 108 -14.97 -2.66 -17.82
C VAL A 108 -15.50 -4.03 -18.27
N LEU A 109 -14.71 -5.10 -18.14
CA LEU A 109 -15.14 -6.46 -18.49
C LEU A 109 -16.11 -7.05 -17.46
N TYR A 110 -15.95 -6.70 -16.17
CA TYR A 110 -16.87 -7.10 -15.12
C TYR A 110 -18.18 -6.31 -15.13
N GLN A 111 -18.18 -5.09 -15.67
CA GLN A 111 -19.35 -4.20 -15.62
C GLN A 111 -20.64 -4.84 -16.16
N PRO A 112 -20.67 -5.51 -17.33
CA PRO A 112 -21.89 -6.17 -17.83
C PRO A 112 -22.37 -7.29 -16.91
N LEU A 113 -21.46 -8.00 -16.22
CA LEU A 113 -21.82 -9.06 -15.27
C LEU A 113 -22.47 -8.46 -14.01
N PHE A 114 -21.94 -7.33 -13.52
CA PHE A 114 -22.50 -6.62 -12.38
C PHE A 114 -23.82 -5.93 -12.70
N ASP A 115 -23.97 -5.38 -13.90
CA ASP A 115 -25.24 -4.82 -14.36
C ASP A 115 -26.31 -5.92 -14.48
N LYS A 116 -25.97 -7.10 -15.03
CA LYS A 116 -26.88 -8.25 -15.04
C LYS A 116 -27.22 -8.76 -13.64
N ARG A 117 -26.24 -8.82 -12.73
CA ARG A 117 -26.46 -9.15 -11.31
C ARG A 117 -27.46 -8.16 -10.68
N PHE A 118 -27.29 -6.86 -10.94
CA PHE A 118 -28.23 -5.85 -10.48
C PHE A 118 -29.65 -6.08 -11.01
N GLU A 119 -29.78 -6.40 -12.30
CA GLU A 119 -31.08 -6.70 -12.92
C GLU A 119 -31.77 -7.91 -12.26
N ILE A 120 -31.02 -8.97 -11.96
CA ILE A 120 -31.53 -10.17 -11.29
C ILE A 120 -31.91 -9.88 -9.83
N ILE A 121 -31.03 -9.25 -9.06
CA ILE A 121 -31.28 -8.92 -7.64
C ILE A 121 -32.57 -8.10 -7.49
N ASN A 122 -32.86 -7.21 -8.44
CA ASN A 122 -34.01 -6.31 -8.37
C ASN A 122 -35.23 -6.80 -9.17
N ALA A 123 -35.23 -8.05 -9.68
CA ALA A 123 -36.27 -8.61 -10.55
C ALA A 123 -36.64 -7.71 -11.76
N ILE A 124 -35.64 -7.05 -12.34
CA ILE A 124 -35.75 -6.39 -13.65
C ILE A 124 -35.64 -7.44 -14.76
N TYR A 125 -34.83 -8.48 -14.52
CA TYR A 125 -34.64 -9.63 -15.39
C TYR A 125 -34.84 -10.92 -14.60
N GLU A 126 -35.64 -11.84 -15.16
CA GLU A 126 -35.82 -13.19 -14.63
C GLU A 126 -34.86 -14.15 -15.34
N PRO A 127 -33.97 -14.85 -14.61
CA PRO A 127 -33.03 -15.80 -15.20
C PRO A 127 -33.71 -16.95 -15.96
N THR A 128 -33.06 -17.43 -17.01
CA THR A 128 -33.51 -18.65 -17.72
C THR A 128 -33.14 -19.91 -16.93
N GLU A 129 -33.79 -21.04 -17.23
CA GLU A 129 -33.43 -22.34 -16.64
C GLU A 129 -31.94 -22.66 -16.82
N GLU A 130 -31.38 -22.38 -17.98
CA GLU A 130 -29.94 -22.59 -18.28
C GLU A 130 -29.02 -21.72 -17.41
N GLU A 131 -29.45 -20.51 -17.04
CA GLU A 131 -28.67 -19.58 -16.21
C GLU A 131 -28.73 -19.93 -14.72
N CYS A 132 -29.77 -20.64 -14.29
CA CYS A 132 -29.91 -21.16 -12.94
C CYS A 132 -29.09 -22.45 -12.69
N GLU A 133 -28.70 -23.15 -13.76
CA GLU A 133 -27.88 -24.36 -13.65
C GLU A 133 -26.41 -24.01 -13.33
N TRP A 134 -26.00 -24.21 -12.08
CA TRP A 134 -24.58 -24.18 -11.73
C TRP A 134 -23.88 -25.41 -12.34
N LYS A 135 -23.03 -25.18 -13.34
CA LYS A 135 -22.09 -26.16 -13.89
C LYS A 135 -20.69 -25.86 -13.35
N PRO A 136 -20.23 -26.54 -12.29
CA PRO A 136 -18.86 -26.39 -11.85
C PRO A 136 -17.92 -26.86 -12.97
N ASP A 137 -16.88 -26.10 -13.27
CA ASP A 137 -15.87 -26.56 -14.25
C ASP A 137 -15.24 -27.85 -13.71
N GLU A 138 -15.02 -28.84 -14.59
CA GLU A 138 -14.53 -30.17 -14.19
C GLU A 138 -13.14 -30.12 -13.50
N GLU A 139 -12.39 -29.03 -13.68
CA GLU A 139 -11.07 -28.78 -13.07
C GLU A 139 -11.14 -28.03 -11.73
N ASP A 140 -12.30 -27.48 -11.35
CA ASP A 140 -12.43 -26.77 -10.08
C ASP A 140 -12.58 -27.77 -8.92
N GLU A 141 -11.56 -27.85 -8.07
CA GLU A 141 -11.59 -28.58 -6.80
C GLU A 141 -12.49 -27.84 -5.78
N ILE A 142 -13.80 -27.79 -6.06
CA ILE A 142 -14.78 -27.11 -5.21
C ILE A 142 -14.97 -27.92 -3.94
N SER A 143 -14.95 -27.26 -2.77
CA SER A 143 -15.19 -27.92 -1.49
C SER A 143 -16.60 -28.54 -1.44
N GLU A 144 -16.73 -29.68 -0.77
CA GLU A 144 -18.05 -30.33 -0.59
C GLU A 144 -19.06 -29.40 0.10
N GLU A 145 -18.59 -28.49 0.96
CA GLU A 145 -19.43 -27.48 1.61
C GLU A 145 -20.03 -26.48 0.61
N LEU A 146 -19.26 -26.03 -0.38
CA LEU A 146 -19.77 -25.15 -1.45
C LEU A 146 -20.75 -25.89 -2.36
N LYS A 147 -20.48 -27.17 -2.65
CA LYS A 147 -21.40 -28.02 -3.43
C LYS A 147 -22.71 -28.29 -2.68
N GLU A 148 -22.68 -28.45 -1.36
CA GLU A 148 -23.90 -28.58 -0.55
C GLU A 148 -24.69 -27.26 -0.49
N LYS A 149 -24.01 -26.13 -0.27
CA LYS A 149 -24.67 -24.80 -0.26
C LYS A 149 -25.25 -24.41 -1.63
N ALA A 150 -24.69 -24.91 -2.72
CA ALA A 150 -25.21 -24.71 -4.07
C ALA A 150 -26.49 -25.51 -4.37
N LYS A 151 -26.77 -26.58 -3.62
CA LYS A 151 -28.02 -27.34 -3.76
C LYS A 151 -29.16 -26.52 -3.16
N ILE A 152 -29.90 -25.82 -4.01
CA ILE A 152 -31.17 -25.22 -3.62
C ILE A 152 -32.15 -26.39 -3.38
N GLU A 153 -32.62 -26.56 -2.15
CA GLU A 153 -33.70 -27.50 -1.86
C GLU A 153 -35.00 -26.95 -2.45
N ASP A 154 -35.48 -27.53 -3.55
CA ASP A 154 -36.84 -27.35 -4.08
C ASP A 154 -37.87 -27.97 -3.12
N GLU A 155 -37.96 -27.46 -1.89
CA GLU A 155 -39.11 -27.72 -1.04
C GLU A 155 -40.30 -26.97 -1.65
N LYS A 156 -41.15 -27.70 -2.38
CA LYS A 156 -42.50 -27.24 -2.73
C LYS A 156 -43.27 -26.86 -1.46
N LYS A 157 -43.18 -25.60 -1.07
CA LYS A 157 -44.14 -24.93 -0.18
C LYS A 157 -44.92 -23.92 -1.02
N ASP A 158 -45.98 -24.41 -1.65
CA ASP A 158 -47.13 -23.60 -2.00
C ASP A 158 -47.75 -23.08 -0.69
N GLU A 159 -47.37 -21.87 -0.27
CA GLU A 159 -48.18 -21.05 0.62
C GLU A 159 -48.15 -19.61 0.08
N GLU A 160 -49.30 -19.14 -0.37
CA GLU A 160 -49.59 -17.78 -0.88
C GLU A 160 -48.71 -16.69 -0.23
N LYS A 161 -47.72 -16.19 -0.97
CA LYS A 161 -46.99 -14.96 -0.61
C LYS A 161 -46.70 -14.18 -1.88
N GLU A 162 -46.90 -12.87 -1.79
CA GLU A 162 -46.67 -11.89 -2.85
C GLU A 162 -45.45 -12.24 -3.70
N ASP A 163 -45.61 -12.14 -5.02
CA ASP A 163 -44.54 -12.18 -6.01
C ASP A 163 -43.32 -11.37 -5.51
N PRO A 164 -42.28 -12.02 -4.95
CA PRO A 164 -41.21 -11.31 -4.27
C PRO A 164 -40.43 -10.53 -5.32
N LYS A 165 -40.36 -9.21 -5.16
CA LYS A 165 -39.61 -8.32 -6.07
C LYS A 165 -38.11 -8.53 -5.90
N GLY A 166 -37.56 -9.51 -6.61
CA GLY A 166 -36.13 -9.80 -6.64
C GLY A 166 -35.66 -10.60 -5.42
N ILE A 167 -34.41 -10.39 -5.02
CA ILE A 167 -33.79 -11.04 -3.86
C ILE A 167 -33.84 -10.06 -2.66
N PRO A 168 -34.74 -10.25 -1.70
CA PRO A 168 -34.89 -9.32 -0.58
C PRO A 168 -33.62 -9.25 0.26
N GLU A 169 -33.29 -8.05 0.74
CA GLU A 169 -32.19 -7.82 1.68
C GLU A 169 -30.83 -8.36 1.21
N PHE A 170 -30.61 -8.50 -0.10
CA PHE A 170 -29.39 -9.08 -0.68
C PHE A 170 -28.12 -8.43 -0.11
N TRP A 171 -28.01 -7.11 -0.24
CA TRP A 171 -26.81 -6.39 0.23
C TRP A 171 -26.70 -6.34 1.75
N LEU A 172 -27.80 -6.20 2.49
CA LEU A 172 -27.78 -6.30 3.95
C LEU A 172 -27.26 -7.67 4.41
N THR A 173 -27.71 -8.74 3.74
CA THR A 173 -27.24 -10.10 3.98
C THR A 173 -25.75 -10.20 3.70
N VAL A 174 -25.24 -9.64 2.59
CA VAL A 174 -23.80 -9.59 2.30
C VAL A 174 -23.04 -8.88 3.43
N PHE A 175 -23.50 -7.71 3.89
CA PHE A 175 -22.83 -6.96 4.96
C PHE A 175 -22.75 -7.74 6.26
N LYS A 176 -23.82 -8.46 6.64
CA LYS A 176 -23.85 -9.27 7.86
C LYS A 176 -22.97 -10.52 7.81
N ASN A 177 -22.69 -11.05 6.61
CA ASN A 177 -21.91 -12.28 6.42
C ASN A 177 -20.42 -12.02 6.15
N VAL A 178 -20.00 -10.77 5.96
CA VAL A 178 -18.59 -10.40 5.85
C VAL A 178 -18.12 -9.85 7.19
N ASP A 179 -17.22 -10.56 7.87
CA ASP A 179 -16.79 -10.26 9.25
C ASP A 179 -16.50 -8.76 9.49
N LEU A 180 -15.65 -8.16 8.66
CA LEU A 180 -15.28 -6.74 8.80
C LEU A 180 -16.48 -5.79 8.64
N LEU A 181 -17.43 -6.10 7.77
CA LEU A 181 -18.60 -5.25 7.52
C LEU A 181 -19.66 -5.45 8.60
N SER A 182 -19.82 -6.67 9.10
CA SER A 182 -20.81 -7.03 10.11
C SER A 182 -20.61 -6.24 11.40
N ASP A 183 -19.35 -6.10 11.83
CA ASP A 183 -18.97 -5.29 13.00
C ASP A 183 -19.25 -3.79 12.83
N MET A 184 -19.38 -3.30 11.59
CA MET A 184 -19.64 -1.89 11.29
C MET A 184 -21.13 -1.55 11.23
N VAL A 185 -22.01 -2.53 11.02
CA VAL A 185 -23.46 -2.33 10.88
C VAL A 185 -24.14 -2.34 12.24
N GLN A 186 -24.85 -1.27 12.57
CA GLN A 186 -25.63 -1.18 13.81
C GLN A 186 -27.11 -1.51 13.57
N GLU A 187 -27.85 -1.82 14.64
CA GLU A 187 -29.28 -2.22 14.55
C GLU A 187 -30.15 -1.19 13.82
N HIS A 188 -29.83 0.11 13.93
CA HIS A 188 -30.58 1.18 13.28
C HIS A 188 -30.20 1.39 11.80
N ASP A 189 -29.06 0.84 11.36
CA ASP A 189 -28.63 0.89 9.96
C ASP A 189 -29.35 -0.19 9.14
N GLU A 190 -29.71 -1.31 9.76
CA GLU A 190 -30.37 -2.42 9.08
C GLU A 190 -31.59 -2.02 8.26
N PRO A 191 -32.61 -1.32 8.80
CA PRO A 191 -33.78 -0.95 8.01
C PRO A 191 -33.45 0.03 6.87
N ILE A 192 -32.37 0.80 6.98
CA ILE A 192 -31.87 1.68 5.92
C ILE A 192 -31.24 0.84 4.81
N LEU A 193 -30.37 -0.11 5.17
CA LEU A 193 -29.66 -0.99 4.24
C LEU A 193 -30.58 -1.95 3.49
N LYS A 194 -31.80 -2.20 3.97
CA LYS A 194 -32.83 -2.92 3.20
C LYS A 194 -33.20 -2.24 1.88
N HIS A 195 -33.00 -0.92 1.79
CA HIS A 195 -33.26 -0.14 0.58
C HIS A 195 -32.06 -0.06 -0.37
N LEU A 196 -30.93 -0.66 -0.02
CA LEU A 196 -29.73 -0.68 -0.87
C LEU A 196 -29.94 -1.65 -2.03
N LYS A 197 -29.89 -1.13 -3.26
CA LYS A 197 -30.10 -1.89 -4.50
C LYS A 197 -28.82 -2.35 -5.17
N ASP A 198 -27.77 -1.54 -5.07
CA ASP A 198 -26.48 -1.86 -5.69
C ASP A 198 -25.31 -1.19 -5.00
N ILE A 199 -24.13 -1.76 -5.19
CA ILE A 199 -22.85 -1.15 -4.86
C ILE A 199 -21.96 -1.21 -6.09
N LYS A 200 -21.50 -0.04 -6.54
CA LYS A 200 -20.59 0.09 -7.69
C LYS A 200 -19.26 0.68 -7.27
N VAL A 201 -18.19 0.29 -7.95
CA VAL A 201 -16.88 0.94 -7.86
C VAL A 201 -16.58 1.63 -9.18
N LYS A 202 -16.13 2.89 -9.12
CA LYS A 202 -15.70 3.67 -10.28
C LYS A 202 -14.27 4.13 -10.06
N PHE A 203 -13.37 3.71 -10.93
CA PHE A 203 -11.99 4.18 -10.94
C PHE A 203 -11.87 5.53 -11.66
N SER A 204 -10.85 6.31 -11.31
CA SER A 204 -10.48 7.53 -12.04
C SER A 204 -10.12 7.23 -13.49
N ASP A 205 -10.39 8.18 -14.38
CA ASP A 205 -10.03 8.04 -15.79
C ASP A 205 -8.51 8.02 -16.01
N ALA A 206 -8.08 7.44 -17.13
CA ALA A 206 -6.67 7.44 -17.52
C ALA A 206 -6.11 8.87 -17.59
N GLY A 207 -4.98 9.11 -16.94
CA GLY A 207 -4.33 10.42 -16.87
C GLY A 207 -4.88 11.35 -15.78
N GLN A 208 -5.89 10.94 -15.01
CA GLN A 208 -6.27 11.61 -13.77
C GLN A 208 -5.52 11.03 -12.56
N PRO A 209 -5.42 11.77 -11.44
CA PRO A 209 -4.87 11.23 -10.20
C PRO A 209 -5.61 9.96 -9.77
N MET A 210 -4.83 8.93 -9.38
CA MET A 210 -5.35 7.63 -8.97
C MET A 210 -6.38 7.78 -7.86
N SER A 211 -7.61 7.34 -8.13
CA SER A 211 -8.68 7.32 -7.15
C SER A 211 -9.76 6.32 -7.53
N PHE A 212 -10.57 5.95 -6.55
CA PHE A 212 -11.81 5.22 -6.80
C PHE A 212 -12.95 5.73 -5.93
N VAL A 213 -14.17 5.58 -6.43
CA VAL A 213 -15.40 5.97 -5.77
C VAL A 213 -16.26 4.73 -5.57
N LEU A 214 -16.67 4.49 -4.33
CA LEU A 214 -17.74 3.56 -4.03
C LEU A 214 -19.06 4.31 -4.11
N GLU A 215 -20.02 3.78 -4.87
CA GLU A 215 -21.37 4.29 -5.01
C GLU A 215 -22.36 3.28 -4.42
N PHE A 216 -23.16 3.73 -3.46
CA PHE A 216 -24.21 2.95 -2.80
C PHE A 216 -25.55 3.46 -3.32
N HIS A 217 -26.23 2.64 -4.13
CA HIS A 217 -27.45 3.01 -4.85
C HIS A 217 -28.67 2.58 -4.03
N PHE A 218 -29.46 3.54 -3.58
CA PHE A 218 -30.66 3.31 -2.77
C PHE A 218 -31.92 3.56 -3.58
N GLU A 219 -32.96 2.78 -3.29
CA GLU A 219 -34.30 3.15 -3.73
C GLU A 219 -34.90 4.28 -2.86
N PRO A 220 -35.98 4.94 -3.33
CA PRO A 220 -36.71 5.90 -2.52
C PRO A 220 -37.12 5.29 -1.18
N ASN A 221 -36.64 5.87 -0.09
CA ASN A 221 -36.84 5.37 1.27
C ASN A 221 -37.28 6.52 2.21
N GLU A 222 -37.65 6.21 3.45
CA GLU A 222 -38.14 7.21 4.42
C GLU A 222 -37.03 7.98 5.17
N TYR A 223 -35.76 7.59 5.00
CA TYR A 223 -34.65 8.08 5.81
C TYR A 223 -33.94 9.28 5.19
N PHE A 224 -33.66 9.24 3.89
CA PHE A 224 -32.98 10.33 3.17
C PHE A 224 -33.50 10.48 1.74
N THR A 225 -33.15 11.59 1.09
CA THR A 225 -33.56 11.86 -0.31
C THR A 225 -32.51 11.44 -1.35
N ASN A 226 -31.29 11.13 -0.94
CA ASN A 226 -30.22 10.72 -1.85
C ASN A 226 -30.56 9.38 -2.52
N GLU A 227 -30.43 9.32 -3.84
CA GLU A 227 -30.49 8.06 -4.59
C GLU A 227 -29.15 7.32 -4.58
N VAL A 228 -28.04 8.07 -4.46
CA VAL A 228 -26.69 7.51 -4.44
C VAL A 228 -25.88 8.18 -3.33
N LEU A 229 -25.35 7.37 -2.40
CA LEU A 229 -24.32 7.80 -1.46
C LEU A 229 -22.95 7.45 -2.01
N THR A 230 -21.96 8.32 -1.85
CA THR A 230 -20.62 8.11 -2.41
C THR A 230 -19.53 8.23 -1.37
N LYS A 231 -18.48 7.41 -1.55
CA LYS A 231 -17.23 7.48 -0.79
C LYS A 231 -16.05 7.42 -1.76
N THR A 232 -15.33 8.53 -1.88
CA THR A 232 -14.15 8.66 -2.73
C THR A 232 -12.88 8.41 -1.92
N TYR A 233 -11.97 7.61 -2.46
CA TYR A 233 -10.62 7.38 -1.95
C TYR A 233 -9.61 7.91 -2.97
N ARG A 234 -8.72 8.79 -2.52
CA ARG A 234 -7.60 9.32 -3.32
C ARG A 234 -6.35 8.53 -2.98
N MET A 235 -5.62 8.10 -3.99
CA MET A 235 -4.47 7.24 -3.85
C MET A 235 -3.22 7.89 -4.44
N ARG A 236 -2.06 7.43 -3.98
CA ARG A 236 -0.75 7.79 -4.52
C ARG A 236 0.07 6.52 -4.70
N SER A 237 0.65 6.36 -5.89
CA SER A 237 1.60 5.29 -6.23
C SER A 237 3.06 5.75 -6.15
N GLU A 238 3.33 7.05 -6.06
CA GLU A 238 4.70 7.59 -5.99
C GLU A 238 5.26 7.54 -4.56
N PRO A 239 6.55 7.19 -4.37
CA PRO A 239 7.20 7.26 -3.06
C PRO A 239 7.20 8.70 -2.52
N ASP A 240 7.10 8.85 -1.20
CA ASP A 240 7.18 10.17 -0.57
C ASP A 240 8.62 10.72 -0.64
N ASP A 241 8.82 11.94 -1.15
CA ASP A 241 10.15 12.55 -1.22
C ASP A 241 10.81 12.74 0.16
N SER A 242 9.99 12.92 1.21
CA SER A 242 10.47 13.11 2.59
C SER A 242 10.77 11.78 3.29
N ASP A 243 10.13 10.69 2.88
CA ASP A 243 10.37 9.35 3.39
C ASP A 243 10.23 8.27 2.29
N PRO A 244 11.16 8.20 1.32
CA PRO A 244 11.00 7.33 0.15
C PRO A 244 11.19 5.84 0.47
N PHE A 245 11.60 5.51 1.69
CA PHE A 245 11.80 4.13 2.15
C PHE A 245 10.56 3.54 2.82
N SER A 246 9.53 4.35 3.07
CA SER A 246 8.23 3.88 3.59
C SER A 246 7.33 3.31 2.50
N PHE A 247 7.72 3.45 1.22
CA PHE A 247 6.90 3.02 0.09
C PHE A 247 6.73 1.49 0.06
N ASP A 248 5.49 1.02 0.14
CA ASP A 248 5.08 -0.40 0.10
C ASP A 248 3.91 -0.62 -0.90
N GLY A 249 3.82 0.26 -1.91
CA GLY A 249 2.76 0.26 -2.90
C GLY A 249 1.76 1.42 -2.76
N PRO A 250 0.61 1.35 -3.46
CA PRO A 250 -0.36 2.44 -3.49
C PRO A 250 -0.99 2.70 -2.12
N GLU A 251 -0.92 3.95 -1.68
CA GLU A 251 -1.44 4.38 -0.39
C GLU A 251 -2.71 5.21 -0.54
N ILE A 252 -3.66 5.04 0.37
CA ILE A 252 -4.82 5.94 0.48
C ILE A 252 -4.36 7.25 1.15
N MET A 253 -4.26 8.31 0.36
CA MET A 253 -3.87 9.65 0.81
C MET A 253 -4.99 10.38 1.55
N GLY A 254 -6.23 9.97 1.29
CA GLY A 254 -7.38 10.53 1.97
C GLY A 254 -8.68 10.03 1.38
N CYS A 255 -9.75 10.27 2.12
CA CYS A 255 -11.08 9.92 1.68
C CYS A 255 -12.05 11.09 1.83
N THR A 256 -13.12 11.08 1.06
CA THR A 256 -14.17 12.10 1.07
C THR A 256 -15.50 11.39 0.90
N GLY A 257 -16.42 11.57 1.85
CA GLY A 257 -17.79 11.09 1.73
C GLY A 257 -18.69 12.14 1.05
N CYS A 258 -19.96 11.80 0.86
CA CYS A 258 -20.99 12.76 0.48
C CYS A 258 -21.82 13.21 1.70
N GLN A 259 -22.52 14.33 1.54
CA GLN A 259 -23.55 14.73 2.49
C GLN A 259 -24.76 13.79 2.35
N ILE A 260 -25.33 13.36 3.48
CA ILE A 260 -26.60 12.63 3.52
C ILE A 260 -27.71 13.62 3.86
N ASP A 261 -28.71 13.72 2.99
CA ASP A 261 -29.86 14.60 3.10
C ASP A 261 -31.00 13.90 3.84
N TRP A 262 -30.82 13.76 5.15
CA TRP A 262 -31.78 13.11 6.04
C TRP A 262 -33.15 13.80 6.02
N LYS A 263 -34.22 12.99 5.92
CA LYS A 263 -35.60 13.43 6.06
C LYS A 263 -35.88 13.75 7.54
N LYS A 264 -36.70 14.77 7.76
CA LYS A 264 -37.09 15.25 9.09
C LYS A 264 -38.32 14.55 9.61
#